data_AF-A0A2E3YN66-F1
#
_entry.id   AF-A0A2E3YN66-F1
#
_cell.length_a   1.000
_cell.length_b   1.000
_cell.length_c   1.000
_cell.angle_alpha   90.00
_cell.angle_beta   90.00
_cell.angle_gamma   90.00
#
_symmetry.space_group_name_H-M   'P 1'
#
loop_
_entity.id
_entity.type
_entity.pdbx_description
1 polymer ?
#
loop_
_entity_poly.entity_id
_entity_poly.type
_entity_poly.pdbx_seq_one_letter_code
_entity_poly.pdbx_strand_id
1 'polypeptide(L)'
;LFSEYLNFDPNDPDWFNRDRFVLSAGHESALLYALLYQIGWLDSNDINNFRQLHSRTPGHPEVEIPGVEATTGPLGQGFAMAVGMATAESILRANFEEFNNGSDEIIGHFTYVVCGDGDFQEPVAVLLIFLNAIGIV
;
A
#
# COMPACT_ATOMS: atom_id res chain seq x y z
N LEU A 1 -12.29 -1.27 6.96
CA LEU A 1 -11.32 -1.65 5.91
C LEU A 1 -10.57 -2.91 6.32
N PHE A 2 -9.54 -2.83 7.19
CA PHE A 2 -8.71 -3.97 7.58
C PHE A 2 -9.45 -5.15 8.23
N SER A 3 -10.58 -4.91 8.91
CA SER A 3 -11.36 -5.95 9.58
C SER A 3 -12.42 -6.62 8.71
N GLU A 4 -12.79 -6.04 7.57
CA GLU A 4 -14.01 -6.41 6.83
C GLU A 4 -13.82 -6.53 5.31
N TYR A 5 -12.87 -5.82 4.73
CA TYR A 5 -12.76 -5.68 3.26
C TYR A 5 -11.37 -6.02 2.72
N LEU A 6 -10.31 -5.63 3.43
CA LEU A 6 -8.95 -5.88 2.97
C LEU A 6 -8.68 -7.40 2.98
N ASN A 7 -8.34 -7.95 1.83
CA ASN A 7 -8.05 -9.36 1.65
C ASN A 7 -6.55 -9.62 1.83
N PHE A 8 -6.15 -10.18 2.96
CA PHE A 8 -4.76 -10.53 3.25
C PHE A 8 -4.70 -11.70 4.23
N ASP A 9 -3.55 -12.38 4.30
CA ASP A 9 -3.29 -13.42 5.29
C ASP A 9 -2.34 -12.88 6.36
N PRO A 10 -2.78 -12.72 7.63
CA PRO A 10 -1.92 -12.34 8.74
C PRO A 10 -0.71 -13.29 8.95
N ASN A 11 -0.75 -14.51 8.43
CA ASN A 11 0.35 -15.47 8.55
C ASN A 11 1.29 -15.48 7.34
N ASP A 12 0.92 -14.81 6.24
CA ASP A 12 1.70 -14.73 5.01
C ASP A 12 1.69 -13.28 4.45
N PRO A 13 2.54 -12.38 4.99
CA PRO A 13 2.65 -11.01 4.50
C PRO A 13 3.15 -10.91 3.06
N ASP A 14 3.76 -11.98 2.53
CA ASP A 14 4.29 -12.05 1.18
C ASP A 14 3.31 -12.73 0.20
N TRP A 15 2.08 -13.05 0.64
CA TRP A 15 1.06 -13.66 -0.21
C TRP A 15 0.84 -12.82 -1.48
N PHE A 16 1.17 -13.41 -2.63
CA PHE A 16 1.20 -12.70 -3.90
C PHE A 16 -0.11 -11.97 -4.25
N ASN A 17 -1.25 -12.64 -4.10
CA ASN A 17 -2.57 -12.12 -4.50
C ASN A 17 -3.35 -11.43 -3.35
N ARG A 18 -2.67 -11.00 -2.29
CA ARG A 18 -3.29 -10.16 -1.25
C ARG A 18 -3.60 -8.76 -1.79
N ASP A 19 -4.50 -8.03 -1.16
CA ASP A 19 -4.69 -6.60 -1.40
C ASP A 19 -3.46 -5.79 -0.97
N ARG A 20 -3.23 -4.66 -1.63
CA ARG A 20 -2.18 -3.70 -1.29
C ARG A 20 -2.80 -2.53 -0.50
N PHE A 21 -2.14 -2.10 0.57
CA PHE A 21 -2.54 -0.90 1.32
C PHE A 21 -1.38 0.09 1.41
N VAL A 22 -1.58 1.31 0.88
CA VAL A 22 -0.56 2.36 0.92
C VAL A 22 -1.05 3.52 1.77
N LEU A 23 -0.25 3.92 2.77
CA LEU A 23 -0.46 5.16 3.52
C LEU A 23 0.36 6.28 2.86
N SER A 24 -0.25 7.05 1.95
CA SER A 24 0.43 8.16 1.24
C SER A 24 0.79 9.30 2.19
N ALA A 25 -0.13 9.62 3.12
CA ALA A 25 0.11 10.53 4.22
C ALA A 25 1.06 9.91 5.27
N GLY A 26 2.33 9.72 4.89
CA GLY A 26 3.30 8.96 5.70
C GLY A 26 3.57 9.55 7.09
N HIS A 27 3.23 10.81 7.32
CA HIS A 27 3.35 11.43 8.65
C HIS A 27 2.38 10.82 9.67
N GLU A 28 1.30 10.18 9.20
CA GLU A 28 0.34 9.41 9.99
C GLU A 28 0.81 7.96 10.23
N SER A 29 2.12 7.69 10.19
CA SER A 29 2.73 6.36 10.34
C SER A 29 2.27 5.59 11.57
N ALA A 30 1.94 6.29 12.67
CA ALA A 30 1.41 5.68 13.88
C ALA A 30 0.09 4.91 13.65
N LEU A 31 -0.77 5.36 12.71
CA LEU A 31 -1.99 4.65 12.32
C LEU A 31 -1.63 3.29 11.70
N LEU A 32 -0.73 3.27 10.73
CA LEU A 32 -0.30 2.04 10.06
C LEU A 32 0.32 1.08 11.08
N TYR A 33 1.23 1.55 11.92
CA TYR A 33 1.87 0.68 12.92
C TYR A 33 0.88 0.13 13.96
N ALA A 34 -0.12 0.90 14.35
CA ALA A 34 -1.19 0.39 15.22
C ALA A 34 -1.97 -0.74 14.55
N LEU A 35 -2.26 -0.64 13.24
CA LEU A 35 -2.90 -1.70 12.48
C LEU A 35 -2.00 -2.93 12.35
N LEU A 36 -0.72 -2.74 12.02
CA LEU A 36 0.25 -3.84 11.93
C LEU A 36 0.45 -4.56 13.27
N TYR A 37 0.39 -3.83 14.38
CA TYR A 37 0.38 -4.41 15.73
C TYR A 37 -0.87 -5.26 15.98
N GLN A 38 -2.06 -4.78 15.59
CA GLN A 38 -3.29 -5.56 15.73
C GLN A 38 -3.31 -6.83 14.86
N ILE A 39 -2.66 -6.78 13.69
CA ILE A 39 -2.47 -7.94 12.81
C ILE A 39 -1.46 -8.94 13.40
N GLY A 40 -0.50 -8.46 14.20
CA GLY A 40 0.57 -9.27 14.80
C GLY A 40 1.90 -9.23 14.03
N TRP A 41 2.06 -8.33 13.07
CA TRP A 41 3.32 -8.14 12.31
C TRP A 41 4.33 -7.23 13.03
N LEU A 42 3.83 -6.42 13.96
CA LEU A 42 4.62 -5.66 14.93
C LEU A 42 4.22 -6.08 16.34
N ASP A 43 5.15 -5.95 17.29
CA ASP A 43 4.91 -6.27 18.70
C ASP A 43 4.87 -5.01 19.59
N SER A 44 4.63 -5.20 20.89
CA SER A 44 4.58 -4.09 21.84
C SER A 44 5.93 -3.36 21.97
N ASN A 45 7.06 -4.07 21.78
CA ASN A 45 8.37 -3.46 21.84
C ASN A 45 8.60 -2.55 20.62
N ASP A 46 8.13 -2.95 19.44
CA ASP A 46 8.15 -2.11 18.24
C ASP A 46 7.38 -0.81 18.45
N ILE A 47 6.17 -0.87 19.02
CA ILE A 47 5.35 0.32 19.28
C ILE A 47 5.97 1.24 20.34
N ASN A 48 6.53 0.67 21.42
CA ASN A 48 7.18 1.44 22.48
C ASN A 48 8.48 2.13 22.00
N ASN A 49 9.08 1.65 20.91
CA ASN A 49 10.28 2.22 20.31
C ASN A 49 10.00 3.09 19.07
N PHE A 50 8.79 3.65 18.95
CA PHE A 50 8.45 4.58 17.87
C PHE A 50 9.47 5.71 17.73
N ARG A 51 9.94 5.92 16.49
CA ARG A 51 10.94 6.94 16.11
C ARG A 51 12.29 6.81 16.82
N GLN A 52 12.61 5.65 17.37
CA GLN A 52 13.93 5.37 17.94
C GLN A 52 14.87 4.81 16.88
N LEU A 53 16.16 5.02 17.08
CA LEU A 53 17.20 4.52 16.18
C LEU A 53 17.11 2.99 16.06
N HIS A 54 17.13 2.47 14.83
CA HIS A 54 17.00 1.05 14.50
C HIS A 54 15.67 0.39 14.92
N SER A 55 14.65 1.18 15.27
CA SER A 55 13.29 0.65 15.48
C SER A 55 12.65 0.21 14.16
N ARG A 56 11.68 -0.72 14.25
CA ARG A 56 10.79 -1.11 13.13
C ARG A 56 9.59 -0.17 12.99
N THR A 57 9.63 0.99 13.65
CA THR A 57 8.56 1.99 13.67
C THR A 57 9.16 3.40 13.46
N PRO A 58 9.84 3.64 12.32
CA PRO A 58 10.40 4.94 11.97
C PRO A 58 9.32 6.01 11.81
N GLY A 59 9.73 7.28 11.75
CA GLY A 59 8.79 8.42 11.73
C GLY A 59 7.85 8.46 10.53
N HIS A 60 8.25 7.84 9.43
CA HIS A 60 7.43 7.59 8.24
C HIS A 60 7.57 6.11 7.86
N PRO A 61 6.60 5.49 7.16
CA PRO A 61 6.69 4.10 6.75
C PRO A 61 7.92 3.84 5.88
N GLU A 62 8.59 2.72 6.11
CA GLU A 62 9.73 2.21 5.33
C GLU A 62 9.39 0.80 4.84
N VAL A 63 9.58 0.52 3.54
CA VAL A 63 9.12 -0.69 2.82
C VAL A 63 9.72 -2.00 3.35
N GLU A 64 10.82 -1.92 4.09
CA GLU A 64 11.50 -3.05 4.72
C GLU A 64 10.68 -3.66 5.87
N ILE A 65 9.62 -2.99 6.33
CA ILE A 65 8.76 -3.44 7.42
C ILE A 65 7.61 -4.29 6.85
N PRO A 66 7.38 -5.53 7.31
CA PRO A 66 6.26 -6.36 6.86
C PRO A 66 4.91 -5.63 6.95
N GLY A 67 4.18 -5.60 5.84
CA GLY A 67 2.90 -4.89 5.71
C GLY A 67 3.01 -3.41 5.36
N VAL A 68 4.21 -2.88 5.15
CA VAL A 68 4.43 -1.56 4.55
C VAL A 68 4.75 -1.74 3.07
N GLU A 69 3.80 -1.43 2.19
CA GLU A 69 3.96 -1.63 0.74
C GLU A 69 4.93 -0.65 0.08
N ALA A 70 5.15 0.51 0.70
CA ALA A 70 5.96 1.57 0.13
C ALA A 70 6.50 2.51 1.21
N THR A 71 7.73 2.99 1.00
CA THR A 71 8.33 4.06 1.80
C THR A 71 7.67 5.38 1.44
N THR A 72 6.93 5.98 2.38
CA THR A 72 6.22 7.25 2.16
C THR A 72 6.76 8.35 3.08
N GLY A 73 6.30 9.59 2.90
CA GLY A 73 6.78 10.75 3.65
C GLY A 73 6.72 12.02 2.80
N PRO A 74 7.42 12.05 1.65
CA PRO A 74 7.17 13.05 0.62
C PRO A 74 5.73 12.89 0.10
N LEU A 75 4.91 13.92 0.27
CA LEU A 75 3.50 13.89 -0.08
C LEU A 75 3.29 13.60 -1.58
N GLY A 76 2.16 12.96 -1.90
CA GLY A 76 1.77 12.57 -3.25
C GLY A 76 2.47 11.33 -3.80
N GLN A 77 3.66 10.98 -3.31
CA GLN A 77 4.42 9.83 -3.82
C GLN A 77 3.75 8.49 -3.50
N GLY A 78 3.15 8.35 -2.31
CA GLY A 78 2.42 7.13 -1.96
C GLY A 78 1.22 6.87 -2.87
N PHE A 79 0.47 7.92 -3.22
CA PHE A 79 -0.57 7.86 -4.23
C PHE A 79 -0.03 7.37 -5.58
N ALA A 80 1.10 7.92 -6.02
CA ALA A 80 1.72 7.51 -7.28
C ALA A 80 2.15 6.05 -7.29
N MET A 81 2.74 5.57 -6.20
CA MET A 81 3.12 4.16 -6.06
C MET A 81 1.88 3.25 -6.03
N ALA A 82 0.81 3.66 -5.35
CA ALA A 82 -0.45 2.91 -5.32
C ALA A 82 -1.08 2.79 -6.72
N VAL A 83 -1.06 3.86 -7.52
CA VAL A 83 -1.49 3.82 -8.93
C VAL A 83 -0.64 2.81 -9.71
N GLY A 84 0.69 2.85 -9.55
CA GLY A 84 1.59 1.88 -10.18
C GLY A 84 1.30 0.43 -9.78
N MET A 85 0.99 0.16 -8.50
CA MET A 85 0.59 -1.17 -8.02
C MET A 85 -0.71 -1.65 -8.68
N ALA A 86 -1.73 -0.79 -8.75
CA ALA A 86 -3.00 -1.11 -9.42
C ALA A 86 -2.82 -1.37 -10.93
N THR A 87 -2.01 -0.54 -11.59
CA THR A 87 -1.66 -0.74 -13.01
C THR A 87 -0.91 -2.06 -13.22
N ALA A 88 0.03 -2.40 -12.34
CA ALA A 88 0.76 -3.66 -12.41
C ALA A 88 -0.17 -4.87 -12.26
N GLU A 89 -1.11 -4.84 -11.32
CA GLU A 89 -2.15 -5.86 -11.17
C GLU A 89 -2.95 -6.03 -12.46
N SER A 90 -3.44 -4.94 -13.05
CA SER A 90 -4.26 -4.98 -14.27
C SER A 90 -3.48 -5.50 -15.48
N ILE A 91 -2.21 -5.10 -15.65
CA ILE A 91 -1.34 -5.62 -16.72
C ILE A 91 -1.08 -7.12 -16.51
N LEU A 92 -0.77 -7.53 -15.28
CA LEU A 92 -0.51 -8.94 -14.98
C LEU A 92 -1.76 -9.78 -15.22
N ARG A 93 -2.93 -9.35 -14.74
CA ARG A 93 -4.21 -10.05 -14.98
C ARG A 93 -4.48 -10.21 -16.46
N ALA A 94 -4.38 -9.13 -17.25
CA ALA A 94 -4.58 -9.18 -18.71
C ALA A 94 -3.59 -10.12 -19.42
N ASN A 95 -2.32 -10.11 -19.03
CA ASN A 95 -1.33 -11.02 -19.59
C ASN A 95 -1.63 -12.49 -19.25
N PHE A 96 -2.13 -12.78 -18.06
CA PHE A 96 -2.45 -14.15 -17.63
C PHE A 96 -3.75 -14.69 -18.23
N GLU A 97 -4.73 -13.83 -18.54
CA GLU A 97 -5.94 -14.21 -19.29
C GLU A 97 -5.62 -14.88 -20.61
N GLU A 98 -4.54 -14.45 -21.29
CA GLU A 98 -4.12 -15.05 -22.56
C GLU A 98 -3.67 -16.52 -22.42
N PHE A 99 -3.26 -16.94 -21.21
CA PHE A 99 -2.72 -18.28 -20.96
C PHE A 99 -3.68 -19.20 -20.20
N ASN A 100 -4.61 -18.66 -19.41
CA ASN A 100 -5.49 -19.45 -18.54
C ASN A 100 -6.88 -18.80 -18.41
N ASN A 101 -7.94 -19.57 -18.69
CA ASN A 101 -9.32 -19.17 -18.42
C ASN A 101 -9.57 -19.27 -16.90
N GLY A 102 -9.21 -18.23 -16.15
CA GLY A 102 -9.32 -18.17 -14.68
C GLY A 102 -8.29 -17.24 -14.01
N SER A 103 -7.79 -16.24 -14.74
CA SER A 103 -6.79 -15.26 -14.26
C SER A 103 -7.21 -14.56 -12.96
N ASP A 104 -8.49 -14.25 -12.79
CA ASP A 104 -9.03 -13.53 -11.62
C ASP A 104 -8.77 -14.25 -10.30
N GLU A 105 -8.72 -15.59 -10.30
CA GLU A 105 -8.43 -16.37 -9.08
C GLU A 105 -6.94 -16.30 -8.69
N ILE A 106 -6.07 -16.03 -9.66
CA ILE A 106 -4.62 -15.99 -9.49
C ILE A 106 -4.14 -14.54 -9.27
N ILE A 107 -4.72 -13.59 -10.01
CA ILE A 107 -4.40 -12.17 -10.04
C ILE A 107 -5.71 -11.39 -10.07
N GLY A 108 -6.18 -11.05 -8.88
CA GLY A 108 -7.46 -10.37 -8.67
C GLY A 108 -7.48 -9.78 -7.28
N HIS A 109 -6.81 -8.64 -7.11
CA HIS A 109 -6.72 -7.94 -5.84
C HIS A 109 -6.84 -6.43 -6.01
N PHE A 110 -7.18 -5.75 -4.92
CA PHE A 110 -7.34 -4.32 -4.88
C PHE A 110 -6.09 -3.62 -4.34
N THR A 111 -5.90 -2.37 -4.77
CA THR A 111 -4.97 -1.43 -4.13
C THR A 111 -5.77 -0.35 -3.42
N TYR A 112 -5.63 -0.25 -2.11
CA TYR A 112 -6.20 0.80 -1.28
C TYR A 112 -5.13 1.83 -0.93
N VAL A 113 -5.48 3.10 -1.00
CA VAL A 113 -4.59 4.20 -0.62
C VAL A 113 -5.30 5.22 0.26
N VAL A 114 -4.63 5.67 1.31
CA VAL A 114 -5.05 6.80 2.13
C VAL A 114 -4.20 8.01 1.79
N CYS A 115 -4.86 9.08 1.37
CA CYS A 115 -4.25 10.36 1.02
C CYS A 115 -4.87 11.49 1.86
N GLY A 116 -4.09 12.50 2.19
CA GLY A 116 -4.56 13.76 2.75
C GLY A 116 -4.59 14.89 1.72
N ASP A 117 -5.04 16.07 2.13
CA ASP A 117 -5.10 17.25 1.26
C ASP A 117 -3.74 17.61 0.66
N GLY A 118 -2.67 17.45 1.46
CA GLY A 118 -1.30 17.71 1.03
C GLY A 118 -0.85 16.79 -0.11
N ASP A 119 -1.31 15.53 -0.16
CA ASP A 119 -1.00 14.64 -1.28
C ASP A 119 -1.59 15.16 -2.60
N PHE A 120 -2.82 15.69 -2.57
CA PHE A 120 -3.50 16.20 -3.75
C PHE A 120 -3.06 17.59 -4.19
N GLN A 121 -2.30 18.30 -3.35
CA GLN A 121 -1.66 19.56 -3.72
C GLN A 121 -0.35 19.33 -4.50
N GLU A 122 0.24 18.15 -4.38
CA GLU A 122 1.50 17.83 -5.05
C GLU A 122 1.29 17.51 -6.54
N PRO A 123 2.11 18.09 -7.46
CA PRO A 123 1.96 17.88 -8.89
C PRO A 123 1.99 16.42 -9.33
N VAL A 124 2.72 15.56 -8.59
CA VAL A 124 2.83 14.13 -8.89
C VAL A 124 1.47 13.42 -8.79
N ALA A 125 0.63 13.77 -7.81
CA ALA A 125 -0.68 13.17 -7.65
C ALA A 125 -1.68 13.74 -8.67
N VAL A 126 -1.67 15.07 -8.86
CA VAL A 126 -2.56 15.75 -9.81
C VAL A 126 -2.33 15.27 -11.23
N LEU A 127 -1.06 15.08 -11.64
CA LEU A 127 -0.74 14.56 -12.96
C LEU A 127 -1.34 13.17 -13.18
N LEU A 128 -1.24 12.26 -12.21
CA LEU A 128 -1.78 10.91 -12.34
C LEU A 128 -3.30 10.89 -12.42
N ILE A 129 -3.98 11.74 -11.64
CA ILE A 129 -5.43 11.91 -11.73
C ILE A 129 -5.82 12.38 -13.14
N PHE A 130 -5.06 13.33 -13.70
CA PHE A 130 -5.31 13.80 -15.06
C PHE A 130 -5.07 12.71 -16.11
N LEU A 131 -3.97 11.95 -16.00
CA LEU A 131 -3.66 10.84 -16.90
C LEU A 131 -4.74 9.76 -16.88
N ASN A 132 -5.28 9.44 -15.70
CA ASN A 132 -6.41 8.53 -15.57
C ASN A 132 -7.69 9.08 -16.22
N ALA A 133 -7.99 10.36 -16.02
CA ALA A 133 -9.15 11.01 -16.62
C ALA A 133 -9.13 11.01 -18.17
N ILE A 134 -7.95 10.96 -18.78
CA ILE A 134 -7.78 10.86 -20.24
C ILE A 134 -7.48 9.43 -20.74
N GLY A 135 -7.57 8.43 -19.85
CA GLY A 135 -7.44 7.01 -20.20
C GLY A 135 -6.02 6.53 -20.51
N ILE A 136 -5.00 7.20 -19.98
CA ILE A 136 -3.59 6.75 -20.11
C ILE A 136 -3.23 5.75 -19.00
N VAL A 137 -3.78 5.93 -17.80
CA VAL A 137 -3.53 5.09 -16.61
C VAL A 137 -4.84 4.57 -16.07
#